data_AF-A0AA43VZE1-F1
#
_entry.id   AF-A0AA43VZE1-F1
#
_cell.length_a   1.000
_cell.length_b   1.000
_cell.length_c   1.000
_cell.angle_alpha   90.00
_cell.angle_beta   90.00
_cell.angle_gamma   90.00
#
_symmetry.space_group_name_H-M   'P 1'
#
loop_
_entity.id
_entity.type
_entity.pdbx_description
1 polymer ?
#
loop_
_entity_poly.entity_id
_entity_poly.type
_entity_poly.pdbx_seq_one_letter_code
_entity_poly.pdbx_strand_id
1 'polypeptide(L)'
;MSESSYTTDNSRYLIREAIRKIALGRSMERIGMAPGGMSGIGTARMVHGYVAKIHDDPADEEFPEYGGTVDVGEYPDETASPEPVIHKGVLLAAATNNGGGFLLVPTLFSDVTIFMDAATRYAYVVNFSHVDIIRLDARKETTIGVTETEELDPDSDSSPDYDELEPTGNASSTHYTATSVTTIVRNDKNKEATMVVDAESITRTVDKSEVRQTTDKIVQKVNSTTVAVANNKVTLGDEQATEPLVLGNELAQLMLDFLTECSKIMTPTLMGTMQPLNFPNFISLTSRIRKFLSKTSYTK
;
A
#
# COMPACT_ATOMS: atom_id res chain seq x y z
N MET A 1 33.46 -81.71 11.50
CA MET A 1 33.89 -80.30 11.34
C MET A 1 33.43 -79.88 9.95
N SER A 2 32.18 -79.46 9.77
CA SER A 2 31.55 -78.17 10.10
C SER A 2 31.49 -77.25 8.88
N GLU A 3 30.70 -77.65 7.88
CA GLU A 3 30.24 -76.81 6.77
C GLU A 3 28.79 -76.39 7.02
N SER A 4 28.54 -75.38 7.87
CA SER A 4 27.20 -74.73 7.91
C SER A 4 27.15 -73.42 8.72
N SER A 5 28.16 -72.54 8.68
CA SER A 5 28.07 -71.27 9.42
C SER A 5 28.26 -69.99 8.61
N TYR A 6 28.72 -70.05 7.35
CA TYR A 6 28.99 -68.83 6.58
C TYR A 6 27.79 -68.28 5.79
N THR A 7 26.79 -69.11 5.46
CA THR A 7 25.65 -68.69 4.64
C THR A 7 24.54 -68.01 5.44
N THR A 8 24.39 -68.38 6.72
CA THR A 8 23.32 -67.89 7.59
C THR A 8 23.51 -66.40 7.95
N ASP A 9 24.76 -65.93 8.04
CA ASP A 9 25.08 -64.56 8.46
C ASP A 9 24.76 -63.54 7.35
N ASN A 10 25.04 -63.89 6.08
CA ASN A 10 24.67 -63.06 4.92
C ASN A 10 23.15 -62.94 4.75
N SER A 11 22.41 -64.03 4.98
CA SER A 11 20.94 -63.99 4.88
C SER A 11 20.31 -63.11 5.97
N ARG A 12 20.85 -63.14 7.20
CA ARG A 12 20.41 -62.26 8.29
C ARG A 12 20.79 -60.81 8.05
N TYR A 13 21.96 -60.54 7.47
CA TYR A 13 22.37 -59.21 7.05
C TYR A 13 21.44 -58.65 5.96
N LEU A 14 21.14 -59.45 4.93
CA LEU A 14 20.22 -59.07 3.86
C LEU A 14 18.79 -58.83 4.36
N ILE A 15 18.28 -59.67 5.26
CA ILE A 15 16.97 -59.49 5.88
C ILE A 15 16.95 -58.24 6.76
N ARG A 16 18.01 -58.00 7.54
CA ARG A 16 18.14 -56.79 8.37
C ARG A 16 18.21 -55.53 7.52
N GLU A 17 18.96 -55.54 6.42
CA GLU A 17 19.05 -54.42 5.49
C GLU A 17 17.73 -54.23 4.72
N ALA A 18 17.03 -55.30 4.34
CA ALA A 18 15.70 -55.21 3.74
C ALA A 18 14.67 -54.61 4.70
N ILE A 19 14.64 -55.07 5.96
CA ILE A 19 13.77 -54.50 7.00
C ILE A 19 14.13 -53.04 7.27
N ARG A 20 15.44 -52.71 7.33
CA ARG A 20 15.93 -51.34 7.48
C ARG A 20 15.52 -50.44 6.31
N LYS A 21 15.57 -50.94 5.07
CA LYS A 21 15.12 -50.24 3.86
C LYS A 21 13.60 -50.04 3.82
N ILE A 22 12.83 -51.02 4.31
CA ILE A 22 11.38 -50.91 4.43
C ILE A 22 11.02 -49.90 5.53
N ALA A 23 11.68 -49.94 6.68
CA ALA A 23 11.40 -49.09 7.84
C ALA A 23 11.85 -47.63 7.64
N LEU A 24 12.93 -47.38 6.89
CA LEU A 24 13.44 -46.03 6.62
C LEU A 24 12.87 -45.42 5.33
N GLY A 25 12.00 -46.15 4.63
CA GLY A 25 11.65 -45.86 3.24
C GLY A 25 12.89 -45.88 2.34
N ARG A 26 12.72 -45.71 1.03
CA ARG A 26 13.85 -45.62 0.09
C ARG A 26 14.73 -44.36 0.27
N SER A 27 14.65 -43.68 1.42
CA SER A 27 15.43 -42.49 1.75
C SER A 27 16.94 -42.73 1.70
N MET A 28 17.43 -43.92 2.04
CA MET A 28 18.86 -44.25 1.92
C MET A 28 19.34 -44.41 0.47
N GLU A 29 18.50 -44.86 -0.46
CA GLU A 29 18.88 -45.04 -1.87
C GLU A 29 18.92 -43.71 -2.63
N ARG A 30 18.23 -42.67 -2.12
CA ARG A 30 18.28 -41.31 -2.69
C ARG A 30 19.55 -40.53 -2.29
N ILE A 31 20.37 -41.03 -1.35
CA ILE A 31 21.62 -40.40 -0.87
C ILE A 31 22.68 -40.24 -1.98
N GLY A 32 22.59 -41.03 -3.06
CA GLY A 32 23.59 -41.03 -4.13
C GLY A 32 23.13 -40.55 -5.51
N MET A 33 21.88 -40.10 -5.70
CA MET A 33 21.33 -39.87 -7.05
C MET A 33 21.08 -38.40 -7.44
N ALA A 34 21.41 -37.43 -6.59
CA ALA A 34 21.31 -36.01 -6.94
C ALA A 34 22.72 -35.35 -6.89
N PRO A 35 23.27 -34.89 -8.04
CA PRO A 35 24.55 -34.17 -8.07
C PRO A 35 24.49 -32.81 -7.34
N GLY A 36 23.29 -32.28 -7.10
CA GLY A 36 23.04 -31.12 -6.24
C GLY A 36 22.30 -31.59 -4.99
N GLY A 37 23.00 -31.61 -3.86
CA GLY A 37 22.51 -32.21 -2.62
C GLY A 37 21.21 -31.57 -2.12
N MET A 38 20.23 -32.42 -1.81
CA MET A 38 19.08 -32.21 -0.89
C MET A 38 18.43 -33.57 -0.59
N SER A 39 19.24 -34.61 -0.44
CA SER A 39 18.76 -35.95 -0.09
C SER A 39 19.76 -36.68 0.80
N GLY A 40 20.16 -36.05 1.90
CA GLY A 40 20.94 -36.68 2.96
C GLY A 40 20.12 -36.84 4.23
N ILE A 41 20.38 -37.90 5.00
CA ILE A 41 19.98 -37.94 6.41
C ILE A 41 20.68 -36.75 7.10
N GLY A 42 19.91 -35.74 7.50
CA GLY A 42 20.42 -34.47 8.03
C GLY A 42 20.32 -33.27 7.10
N THR A 43 19.80 -33.43 5.87
CA THR A 43 19.43 -32.30 5.00
C THR A 43 17.93 -32.03 5.11
N ALA A 44 17.53 -30.77 5.03
CA ALA A 44 16.14 -30.38 5.06
C ALA A 44 15.32 -31.04 3.93
N ARG A 45 14.04 -31.34 4.20
CA ARG A 45 13.13 -31.97 3.23
C ARG A 45 12.19 -30.91 2.66
N MET A 46 12.11 -30.85 1.33
CA MET A 46 11.09 -30.07 0.63
C MET A 46 9.89 -30.97 0.33
N VAL A 47 8.68 -30.49 0.65
CA VAL A 47 7.42 -31.23 0.42
C VAL A 47 6.46 -30.33 -0.34
N HIS A 48 5.82 -30.88 -1.37
CA HIS A 48 4.74 -30.24 -2.11
C HIS A 48 3.40 -30.80 -1.62
N GLY A 49 2.44 -29.91 -1.40
CA GLY A 49 1.16 -30.28 -0.83
C GLY A 49 0.13 -29.18 -0.97
N TYR A 50 -0.91 -29.26 -0.16
CA TYR A 50 -1.98 -28.26 -0.09
C TYR A 50 -2.30 -27.92 1.37
N VAL A 51 -2.84 -26.72 1.61
CA VAL A 51 -3.32 -26.32 2.94
C VAL A 51 -4.57 -27.13 3.30
N ALA A 52 -4.46 -27.95 4.35
CA ALA A 52 -5.53 -28.80 4.84
C ALA A 52 -6.33 -28.14 5.98
N LYS A 53 -5.69 -27.32 6.81
CA LYS A 53 -6.31 -26.58 7.91
C LYS A 53 -5.53 -25.30 8.20
N ILE A 54 -6.23 -24.26 8.65
CA ILE A 54 -5.65 -23.01 9.16
C ILE A 54 -6.01 -22.93 10.65
N HIS A 55 -5.03 -22.70 11.51
CA HIS A 55 -5.24 -22.60 12.96
C HIS A 55 -5.35 -21.13 13.38
N ASP A 56 -6.47 -20.49 13.04
CA ASP A 56 -6.72 -19.06 13.28
C ASP A 56 -7.82 -18.77 14.32
N ASP A 57 -8.61 -19.76 14.72
CA ASP A 57 -9.67 -19.63 15.72
C ASP A 57 -9.17 -19.98 17.14
N PRO A 58 -9.12 -19.01 18.09
CA PRO A 58 -8.75 -19.26 19.48
C PRO A 58 -9.65 -20.24 20.24
N ALA A 59 -10.84 -20.55 19.71
CA ALA A 59 -11.77 -21.51 20.30
C ALA A 59 -11.49 -22.97 19.89
N ASP A 60 -10.61 -23.22 18.90
CA ASP A 60 -10.21 -24.57 18.49
C ASP A 60 -9.39 -25.26 19.59
N GLU A 61 -9.67 -26.53 19.86
CA GLU A 61 -8.95 -27.36 20.82
C GLU A 61 -7.45 -27.48 20.48
N GLU A 62 -7.10 -27.41 19.20
CA GLU A 62 -5.72 -27.47 18.70
C GLU A 62 -5.01 -26.10 18.70
N PHE A 63 -5.73 -24.99 18.90
CA PHE A 63 -5.16 -23.63 18.86
C PHE A 63 -4.05 -23.37 19.90
N PRO A 64 -4.12 -23.87 21.16
CA PRO A 64 -3.05 -23.66 22.12
C PRO A 64 -1.69 -24.22 21.68
N GLU A 65 -1.69 -25.22 20.80
CA GLU A 65 -0.48 -25.87 20.28
C GLU A 65 -0.08 -25.34 18.89
N TYR A 66 -1.06 -25.09 18.01
CA TYR A 66 -0.82 -24.78 16.60
C TYR A 66 -1.33 -23.40 16.15
N GLY A 67 -1.80 -22.54 17.07
CA GLY A 67 -2.31 -21.22 16.73
C GLY A 67 -1.33 -20.39 15.89
N GLY A 68 -1.80 -19.83 14.77
CA GLY A 68 -1.00 -19.05 13.82
C GLY A 68 -0.17 -19.87 12.83
N THR A 69 -0.48 -21.15 12.68
CA THR A 69 0.15 -22.09 11.74
C THR A 69 -0.88 -22.71 10.79
N VAL A 70 -0.40 -23.53 9.84
CA VAL A 70 -1.26 -24.29 8.93
C VAL A 70 -0.90 -25.77 8.93
N ASP A 71 -1.87 -26.62 8.67
CA ASP A 71 -1.61 -28.03 8.37
C ASP A 71 -1.50 -28.22 6.87
N VAL A 72 -0.53 -29.04 6.44
CA VAL A 72 -0.25 -29.28 5.02
C VAL A 72 -0.39 -30.77 4.71
N GLY A 73 -1.30 -31.09 3.78
CA GLY A 73 -1.41 -32.44 3.22
C GLY A 73 -0.40 -32.61 2.08
N GLU A 74 0.52 -33.56 2.21
CA GLU A 74 1.45 -33.94 1.15
C GLU A 74 0.69 -34.55 -0.03
N TYR A 75 1.02 -34.13 -1.26
CA TYR A 75 0.52 -34.81 -2.44
C TYR A 75 1.11 -36.22 -2.50
N PRO A 76 0.30 -37.27 -2.65
CA PRO A 76 0.80 -38.64 -2.68
C PRO A 76 1.76 -38.83 -3.86
N ASP A 77 3.02 -39.19 -3.56
CA ASP A 77 3.94 -39.75 -4.56
C ASP A 77 3.36 -41.12 -4.97
N GLU A 78 3.20 -41.37 -6.28
CA GLU A 78 2.61 -42.58 -6.87
C GLU A 78 3.22 -43.91 -6.36
N THR A 79 4.32 -43.84 -5.60
CA THR A 79 5.07 -44.96 -5.05
C THR A 79 5.02 -45.14 -3.52
N ALA A 80 4.33 -44.27 -2.77
CA ALA A 80 4.25 -44.33 -1.31
C ALA A 80 2.80 -44.22 -0.78
N SER A 81 2.50 -45.01 0.26
CA SER A 81 1.28 -45.08 1.11
C SER A 81 -0.06 -44.53 0.56
N PRO A 82 -1.17 -45.29 0.59
CA PRO A 82 -2.49 -44.83 0.13
C PRO A 82 -3.09 -43.69 0.97
N GLU A 83 -2.50 -43.35 2.12
CA GLU A 83 -2.98 -42.31 3.02
C GLU A 83 -2.14 -41.01 2.88
N PRO A 84 -2.78 -39.84 2.70
CA PRO A 84 -2.07 -38.57 2.61
C PRO A 84 -1.42 -38.24 3.95
N VAL A 85 -0.13 -37.91 3.92
CA VAL A 85 0.62 -37.47 5.10
C VAL A 85 0.23 -36.03 5.42
N ILE A 86 -0.26 -35.78 6.64
CA ILE A 86 -0.57 -34.43 7.12
C ILE A 86 0.57 -33.94 8.00
N HIS A 87 1.22 -32.88 7.56
CA HIS A 87 2.19 -32.12 8.34
C HIS A 87 1.43 -31.10 9.19
N LYS A 88 1.34 -31.34 10.51
CA LYS A 88 0.68 -30.40 11.43
C LYS A 88 1.60 -29.27 11.85
N GLY A 89 1.03 -28.10 12.11
CA GLY A 89 1.75 -27.01 12.76
C GLY A 89 2.83 -26.35 11.90
N VAL A 90 2.64 -26.30 10.58
CA VAL A 90 3.61 -25.67 9.66
C VAL A 90 3.60 -24.16 9.84
N LEU A 91 4.75 -23.60 10.18
CA LEU A 91 4.94 -22.18 10.42
C LEU A 91 4.86 -21.39 9.11
N LEU A 92 4.16 -20.25 9.13
CA LEU A 92 4.04 -19.36 7.96
C LEU A 92 5.31 -18.56 7.67
N ALA A 93 6.15 -18.37 8.68
CA ALA A 93 7.46 -17.75 8.60
C ALA A 93 8.39 -18.45 9.59
N ALA A 94 9.71 -18.21 9.52
CA ALA A 94 10.68 -18.73 10.49
C ALA A 94 10.56 -18.07 11.90
N ALA A 95 9.36 -17.65 12.28
CA ALA A 95 9.02 -17.08 13.57
C ALA A 95 7.86 -17.89 14.18
N THR A 96 7.97 -18.19 15.46
CA THR A 96 6.95 -18.93 16.23
C THR A 96 5.76 -18.06 16.66
N ASN A 97 5.86 -16.74 16.49
CA ASN A 97 4.78 -15.79 16.77
C ASN A 97 4.63 -14.84 15.58
N ASN A 98 3.47 -14.93 14.91
CA ASN A 98 3.15 -14.20 13.69
C ASN A 98 2.23 -12.98 13.92
N GLY A 99 2.09 -12.54 15.18
CA GLY A 99 1.21 -11.41 15.54
C GLY A 99 1.63 -10.06 14.96
N GLY A 100 2.90 -9.90 14.56
CA GLY A 100 3.43 -8.71 13.88
C GLY A 100 4.55 -9.06 12.91
N GLY A 101 4.96 -8.10 12.07
CA GLY A 101 5.99 -8.30 11.06
C GLY A 101 5.45 -8.57 9.66
N PHE A 102 6.19 -9.40 8.91
CA PHE A 102 5.81 -9.86 7.57
C PHE A 102 5.02 -11.17 7.69
N LEU A 103 3.77 -11.18 7.22
CA LEU A 103 2.91 -12.35 7.30
C LEU A 103 2.19 -12.56 5.97
N LEU A 104 2.32 -13.77 5.44
CA LEU A 104 1.56 -14.28 4.32
C LEU A 104 0.80 -15.51 4.81
N VAL A 105 -0.54 -15.43 4.81
CA VAL A 105 -1.40 -16.57 5.17
C VAL A 105 -1.94 -17.17 3.87
N PRO A 106 -1.55 -18.39 3.49
CA PRO A 106 -2.10 -19.04 2.32
C PRO A 106 -3.59 -19.35 2.51
N THR A 107 -4.33 -19.35 1.41
CA THR A 107 -5.76 -19.74 1.43
C THR A 107 -5.89 -21.25 1.69
N LEU A 108 -6.99 -21.67 2.32
CA LEU A 108 -7.35 -23.09 2.44
C LEU A 108 -7.35 -23.75 1.05
N PHE A 109 -6.79 -24.96 0.94
CA PHE A 109 -6.57 -25.68 -0.31
C PHE A 109 -5.61 -25.04 -1.32
N SER A 110 -4.90 -23.95 -0.97
CA SER A 110 -3.80 -23.47 -1.79
C SER A 110 -2.74 -24.56 -1.91
N ASP A 111 -2.22 -24.76 -3.12
CA ASP A 111 -0.95 -25.48 -3.30
C ASP A 111 0.14 -24.76 -2.51
N VAL A 112 0.94 -25.52 -1.79
CA VAL A 112 2.06 -25.02 -0.98
C VAL A 112 3.30 -25.88 -1.18
N THR A 113 4.45 -25.24 -1.03
CA THR A 113 5.71 -25.94 -0.80
C THR A 113 6.16 -25.63 0.61
N ILE A 114 6.48 -26.66 1.38
CA ILE A 114 7.02 -26.53 2.73
C ILE A 114 8.46 -27.04 2.78
N PHE A 115 9.24 -26.45 3.66
CA PHE A 115 10.60 -26.85 3.96
C PHE A 115 10.69 -27.31 5.41
N MET A 116 11.14 -28.53 5.65
CA MET A 116 11.32 -29.10 6.97
C MET A 116 12.79 -29.04 7.38
N ASP A 117 13.12 -28.28 8.43
CA ASP A 117 14.47 -28.21 8.98
C ASP A 117 14.85 -29.53 9.68
N ALA A 118 15.97 -30.12 9.29
CA ALA A 118 16.46 -31.37 9.86
C ALA A 118 16.90 -31.25 11.32
N ALA A 119 17.35 -30.07 11.76
CA ALA A 119 17.85 -29.84 13.12
C ALA A 119 16.70 -29.59 14.12
N THR A 120 15.79 -28.67 13.79
CA THR A 120 14.68 -28.30 14.68
C THR A 120 13.41 -29.12 14.46
N ARG A 121 13.28 -29.80 13.31
CA ARG A 121 12.05 -30.47 12.84
C ARG A 121 10.88 -29.54 12.56
N TYR A 122 11.08 -28.22 12.59
CA TYR A 122 10.05 -27.29 12.17
C TYR A 122 9.87 -27.31 10.66
N ALA A 123 8.62 -27.12 10.23
CA ALA A 123 8.25 -26.97 8.84
C ALA A 123 7.83 -25.51 8.59
N TYR A 124 8.24 -24.96 7.45
CA TYR A 124 7.94 -23.59 7.05
C TYR A 124 7.33 -23.56 5.66
N VAL A 125 6.29 -22.76 5.45
CA VAL A 125 5.77 -22.48 4.11
C VAL A 125 6.76 -21.60 3.37
N VAL A 126 7.19 -22.00 2.18
CA VAL A 126 8.13 -21.24 1.34
C VAL A 126 7.49 -20.71 0.06
N ASN A 127 6.50 -21.41 -0.48
CA ASN A 127 5.73 -20.98 -1.65
C ASN A 127 4.28 -21.40 -1.50
N PHE A 128 3.39 -20.64 -2.12
CA PHE A 128 1.96 -20.94 -2.18
C PHE A 128 1.35 -20.37 -3.46
N SER A 129 0.28 -21.00 -3.95
CA SER A 129 -0.45 -20.54 -5.15
C SER A 129 -1.39 -19.37 -4.87
N HIS A 130 -2.02 -19.33 -3.69
CA HIS A 130 -3.01 -18.33 -3.32
C HIS A 130 -2.76 -17.85 -1.88
N VAL A 131 -2.92 -16.55 -1.68
CA VAL A 131 -2.77 -15.89 -0.38
C VAL A 131 -4.07 -15.22 0.00
N ASP A 132 -4.48 -15.40 1.25
CA ASP A 132 -5.67 -14.76 1.82
C ASP A 132 -5.31 -13.44 2.50
N ILE A 133 -4.22 -13.44 3.29
CA ILE A 133 -3.76 -12.26 4.02
C ILE A 133 -2.31 -11.94 3.66
N ILE A 134 -2.08 -10.68 3.26
CA ILE A 134 -0.74 -10.07 3.16
C ILE A 134 -0.64 -8.97 4.21
N ARG A 135 0.34 -9.04 5.10
CA ARG A 135 0.60 -8.02 6.13
C ARG A 135 2.08 -7.63 6.14
N LEU A 136 2.33 -6.32 6.19
CA LEU A 136 3.66 -5.70 6.16
C LEU A 136 3.82 -4.71 7.33
N ASP A 137 4.15 -5.21 8.53
CA ASP A 137 4.35 -4.37 9.70
C ASP A 137 5.85 -4.20 10.01
N ALA A 138 6.42 -3.06 9.60
CA ALA A 138 7.80 -2.70 9.91
C ALA A 138 7.89 -1.81 11.15
N ARG A 139 8.98 -1.94 11.92
CA ARG A 139 9.21 -1.11 13.11
C ARG A 139 9.47 0.37 12.79
N LYS A 140 10.07 0.67 11.64
CA LYS A 140 10.58 2.01 11.30
C LYS A 140 9.88 2.60 10.08
N GLU A 141 9.93 1.87 8.97
CA GLU A 141 9.45 2.35 7.67
C GLU A 141 9.10 1.15 6.80
N THR A 142 8.01 1.28 6.03
CA THR A 142 7.68 0.39 4.93
C THR A 142 7.66 1.23 3.64
N THR A 143 8.34 0.77 2.60
CA THR A 143 8.36 1.43 1.29
C THR A 143 7.84 0.46 0.24
N ILE A 144 6.82 0.87 -0.50
CA ILE A 144 6.24 0.11 -1.62
C ILE A 144 6.33 0.99 -2.86
N GLY A 145 6.94 0.50 -3.92
CA GLY A 145 7.14 1.30 -5.13
C GLY A 145 7.57 0.49 -6.34
N VAL A 146 7.65 1.20 -7.47
CA VAL A 146 8.10 0.71 -8.76
C VAL A 146 9.16 1.70 -9.27
N THR A 147 10.30 1.17 -9.71
CA THR A 147 11.32 1.91 -10.44
C THR A 147 11.43 1.27 -11.82
N GLU A 148 11.23 2.06 -12.87
CA GLU A 148 11.45 1.59 -14.23
C GLU A 148 12.95 1.61 -14.53
N THR A 149 13.44 0.50 -15.06
CA THR A 149 14.83 0.31 -15.48
C THR A 149 14.90 0.17 -17.00
N GLU A 150 16.09 0.37 -17.57
CA GLU A 150 16.36 0.05 -18.97
C GLU A 150 16.02 -1.42 -19.26
N GLU A 151 15.69 -1.73 -20.52
CA GLU A 151 15.41 -3.10 -20.93
C GLU A 151 16.69 -3.94 -20.91
N LEU A 152 16.60 -5.15 -20.35
CA LEU A 152 17.66 -6.14 -20.45
C LEU A 152 17.83 -6.53 -21.92
N ASP A 153 19.05 -6.45 -22.45
CA ASP A 153 19.41 -7.04 -23.74
C ASP A 153 19.66 -8.54 -23.55
N PRO A 154 18.76 -9.43 -24.00
CA PRO A 154 18.91 -10.87 -23.81
C PRO A 154 19.95 -11.50 -24.76
N ASP A 155 20.37 -10.77 -25.79
CA ASP A 155 21.29 -11.26 -26.82
C ASP A 155 22.75 -10.88 -26.53
N SER A 156 23.00 -10.11 -25.46
CA SER A 156 24.33 -9.67 -25.04
C SER A 156 24.80 -10.42 -23.79
N ASP A 157 25.87 -11.21 -23.93
CA ASP A 157 26.55 -11.86 -22.81
C ASP A 157 27.23 -10.87 -21.83
N SER A 158 27.24 -9.56 -22.16
CA SER A 158 27.77 -8.49 -21.31
C SER A 158 26.68 -7.57 -20.77
N SER A 159 25.40 -7.93 -20.94
CA SER A 159 24.27 -7.21 -20.36
C SER A 159 24.38 -7.26 -18.83
N PRO A 160 24.13 -6.15 -18.12
CA PRO A 160 24.06 -6.15 -16.67
C PRO A 160 22.92 -7.04 -16.17
N ASP A 161 23.05 -7.58 -14.97
CA ASP A 161 21.96 -8.32 -14.32
C ASP A 161 20.78 -7.39 -13.99
N TYR A 162 19.59 -7.96 -13.74
CA TYR A 162 18.36 -7.18 -13.50
C TYR A 162 18.46 -6.16 -12.36
N ASP A 163 19.21 -6.46 -11.32
CA ASP A 163 19.45 -5.56 -10.17
C ASP A 163 20.49 -4.47 -10.45
N GLU A 164 21.22 -4.58 -11.56
CA GLU A 164 22.22 -3.63 -12.04
C GLU A 164 21.72 -2.77 -13.21
N LEU A 165 20.49 -2.98 -13.70
CA LEU A 165 19.91 -2.17 -14.77
C LEU A 165 19.73 -0.71 -14.33
N GLU A 166 20.17 0.21 -15.19
CA GLU A 166 20.08 1.63 -14.93
C GLU A 166 18.60 2.09 -14.88
N PRO A 167 18.23 2.99 -13.96
CA PRO A 167 16.89 3.57 -13.92
C PRO A 167 16.62 4.51 -15.11
N THR A 168 15.45 4.42 -15.74
CA THR A 168 15.02 5.36 -16.80
C THR A 168 14.70 6.77 -16.26
N GLY A 169 14.52 6.87 -14.94
CA GLY A 169 14.07 8.06 -14.23
C GLY A 169 12.57 8.07 -13.90
N ASN A 170 11.77 7.18 -14.51
CA ASN A 170 10.39 6.98 -14.11
C ASN A 170 10.31 6.11 -12.85
N ALA A 171 9.67 6.62 -11.80
CA ALA A 171 9.50 5.88 -10.55
C ALA A 171 8.26 6.33 -9.79
N SER A 172 7.69 5.45 -8.99
CA SER A 172 6.64 5.78 -8.03
C SER A 172 6.85 5.03 -6.74
N SER A 173 6.62 5.67 -5.60
CA SER A 173 6.74 5.03 -4.30
C SER A 173 5.77 5.62 -3.28
N THR A 174 5.37 4.80 -2.32
CA THR A 174 4.71 5.23 -1.08
C THR A 174 5.55 4.77 0.10
N HIS A 175 5.93 5.73 0.94
CA HIS A 175 6.66 5.54 2.17
C HIS A 175 5.69 5.67 3.34
N TYR A 176 5.65 4.65 4.19
CA TYR A 176 4.84 4.59 5.39
C TYR A 176 5.74 4.66 6.61
N THR A 177 5.48 5.63 7.49
CA THR A 177 6.08 5.72 8.82
C THR A 177 4.98 5.67 9.89
N ALA A 178 5.36 5.62 11.16
CA ALA A 178 4.37 5.65 12.26
C ALA A 178 3.54 6.95 12.31
N THR A 179 4.01 8.03 11.68
CA THR A 179 3.40 9.37 11.81
C THR A 179 2.96 9.96 10.47
N SER A 180 3.40 9.39 9.35
CA SER A 180 3.16 9.96 8.03
C SER A 180 3.12 8.94 6.92
N VAL A 181 2.43 9.29 5.84
CA VAL A 181 2.43 8.57 4.56
C VAL A 181 2.83 9.55 3.46
N THR A 182 3.89 9.22 2.73
CA THR A 182 4.41 10.06 1.63
C THR A 182 4.37 9.28 0.33
N THR A 183 3.56 9.72 -0.63
CA THR A 183 3.51 9.17 -1.99
C THR A 183 4.24 10.10 -2.95
N ILE A 184 5.12 9.54 -3.77
CA ILE A 184 5.98 10.25 -4.72
C ILE A 184 5.82 9.60 -6.09
N VAL A 185 5.66 10.41 -7.13
CA VAL A 185 5.73 9.98 -8.53
C VAL A 185 6.71 10.89 -9.27
N ARG A 186 7.74 10.29 -9.87
CA ARG A 186 8.79 10.95 -10.64
C ARG A 186 8.78 10.48 -12.09
N ASN A 187 9.12 11.38 -13.00
CA ASN A 187 9.37 11.04 -14.40
C ASN A 187 10.83 11.24 -14.83
N ASP A 188 11.14 10.71 -16.01
CA ASP A 188 12.41 10.86 -16.77
C ASP A 188 12.94 12.31 -16.91
N LYS A 189 12.05 13.30 -16.79
CA LYS A 189 12.39 14.74 -16.85
C LYS A 189 12.66 15.35 -15.47
N ASN A 190 12.87 14.51 -14.46
CA ASN A 190 13.11 14.92 -13.07
C ASN A 190 11.98 15.83 -12.52
N LYS A 191 10.75 15.62 -13.00
CA LYS A 191 9.53 16.24 -12.43
C LYS A 191 8.93 15.29 -11.42
N GLU A 192 8.43 15.86 -10.34
CA GLU A 192 7.90 15.12 -9.22
C GLU A 192 6.52 15.65 -8.80
N ALA A 193 5.62 14.73 -8.47
CA ALA A 193 4.39 14.99 -7.77
C ALA A 193 4.43 14.25 -6.43
N THR A 194 4.03 14.93 -5.36
CA THR A 194 4.11 14.41 -3.99
C THR A 194 2.78 14.57 -3.27
N MET A 195 2.39 13.58 -2.47
CA MET A 195 1.31 13.67 -1.50
C MET A 195 1.82 13.23 -0.13
N VAL A 196 1.68 14.11 0.86
CA VAL A 196 2.05 13.85 2.26
C VAL A 196 0.79 13.87 3.10
N VAL A 197 0.57 12.81 3.86
CA VAL A 197 -0.50 12.69 4.86
C VAL A 197 0.15 12.55 6.23
N ASP A 198 -0.16 13.48 7.11
CA ASP A 198 0.19 13.46 8.53
C ASP A 198 -1.10 13.41 9.37
N ALA A 199 -0.98 13.24 10.69
CA ALA A 199 -2.13 13.16 11.59
C ALA A 199 -3.12 14.35 11.49
N GLU A 200 -2.62 15.54 11.18
CA GLU A 200 -3.41 16.79 11.17
C GLU A 200 -3.44 17.48 9.80
N SER A 201 -2.79 16.90 8.77
CA SER A 201 -2.72 17.56 7.47
C SER A 201 -2.59 16.62 6.29
N ILE A 202 -3.09 17.06 5.14
CA ILE A 202 -2.90 16.42 3.85
C ILE A 202 -2.36 17.49 2.90
N THR A 203 -1.18 17.28 2.33
CA THR A 203 -0.53 18.19 1.38
C THR A 203 -0.29 17.47 0.07
N ARG A 204 -0.67 18.07 -1.05
CA ARG A 204 -0.37 17.61 -2.41
C ARG A 204 0.40 18.68 -3.14
N THR A 205 1.53 18.33 -3.72
CA THR A 205 2.42 19.27 -4.40
C THR A 205 2.75 18.76 -5.80
N VAL A 206 2.62 19.64 -6.79
CA VAL A 206 3.02 19.40 -8.18
C VAL A 206 3.71 20.67 -8.67
N ASP A 207 5.04 20.63 -8.79
CA ASP A 207 5.87 21.79 -9.15
C ASP A 207 5.54 23.01 -8.26
N LYS A 208 4.90 24.05 -8.83
CA LYS A 208 4.52 25.29 -8.14
C LYS A 208 3.09 25.29 -7.57
N SER A 209 2.36 24.20 -7.77
CA SER A 209 0.99 24.03 -7.28
C SER A 209 1.00 23.24 -5.99
N GLU A 210 0.25 23.71 -4.99
CA GLU A 210 0.05 23.06 -3.71
C GLU A 210 -1.43 23.03 -3.37
N VAL A 211 -1.91 21.91 -2.85
CA VAL A 211 -3.20 21.80 -2.16
C VAL A 211 -2.92 21.29 -0.75
N ARG A 212 -3.25 22.08 0.26
CA ARG A 212 -3.05 21.76 1.66
C ARG A 212 -4.37 21.81 2.42
N GLN A 213 -4.70 20.73 3.09
CA GLN A 213 -5.82 20.62 4.02
C GLN A 213 -5.27 20.44 5.43
N THR A 214 -5.78 21.23 6.36
CA THR A 214 -5.60 21.08 7.81
C THR A 214 -6.96 20.84 8.47
N THR A 215 -6.99 20.76 9.79
CA THR A 215 -8.21 20.55 10.58
C THR A 215 -9.24 21.67 10.40
N ASP A 216 -8.81 22.89 10.09
CA ASP A 216 -9.62 24.11 10.08
C ASP A 216 -9.61 24.86 8.73
N LYS A 217 -8.74 24.47 7.80
CA LYS A 217 -8.45 25.24 6.59
C LYS A 217 -8.17 24.33 5.39
N ILE A 218 -8.62 24.74 4.21
CA ILE A 218 -8.18 24.21 2.93
C ILE A 218 -7.57 25.34 2.13
N VAL A 219 -6.39 25.12 1.56
CA VAL A 219 -5.65 26.08 0.73
C VAL A 219 -5.27 25.41 -0.57
N GLN A 220 -5.55 26.07 -1.69
CA GLN A 220 -4.99 25.76 -2.99
C GLN A 220 -4.17 26.94 -3.47
N LYS A 221 -2.89 26.71 -3.73
CA LYS A 221 -1.95 27.75 -4.12
C LYS A 221 -1.28 27.37 -5.43
N VAL A 222 -1.23 28.30 -6.37
CA VAL A 222 -0.44 28.20 -7.60
C VAL A 222 0.35 29.49 -7.74
N ASN A 223 1.67 29.42 -7.54
CA ASN A 223 2.52 30.62 -7.44
C ASN A 223 2.00 31.62 -6.40
N SER A 224 1.59 32.82 -6.83
CA SER A 224 1.04 33.90 -5.99
C SER A 224 -0.48 33.87 -5.86
N THR A 225 -1.18 32.99 -6.58
CA THR A 225 -2.64 32.91 -6.55
C THR A 225 -3.07 31.86 -5.54
N THR A 226 -3.85 32.27 -4.54
CA THR A 226 -4.37 31.36 -3.51
C THR A 226 -5.90 31.35 -3.50
N VAL A 227 -6.47 30.18 -3.31
CA VAL A 227 -7.86 29.97 -2.90
C VAL A 227 -7.81 29.35 -1.52
N ALA A 228 -8.46 29.95 -0.53
CA ALA A 228 -8.54 29.34 0.79
C ALA A 228 -9.97 29.32 1.31
N VAL A 229 -10.29 28.27 2.07
CA VAL A 229 -11.55 28.11 2.78
C VAL A 229 -11.21 27.94 4.26
N ALA A 230 -11.73 28.83 5.09
CA ALA A 230 -11.58 28.77 6.55
C ALA A 230 -12.72 29.56 7.22
N ASN A 231 -13.18 29.12 8.39
CA ASN A 231 -14.07 29.91 9.26
C ASN A 231 -15.28 30.53 8.52
N ASN A 232 -16.01 29.71 7.75
CA ASN A 232 -17.16 30.13 6.93
C ASN A 232 -16.85 31.19 5.85
N LYS A 233 -15.58 31.33 5.46
CA LYS A 233 -15.11 32.30 4.47
C LYS A 233 -14.36 31.58 3.35
N VAL A 234 -14.59 32.03 2.12
CA VAL A 234 -13.78 31.70 0.94
C VAL A 234 -12.98 32.94 0.55
N THR A 235 -11.67 32.81 0.39
CA THR A 235 -10.77 33.86 -0.09
C THR A 235 -10.17 33.47 -1.43
N LEU A 236 -10.11 34.41 -2.36
CA LEU A 236 -9.42 34.29 -3.65
C LEU A 236 -8.38 35.42 -3.72
N GLY A 237 -7.12 35.12 -4.02
CA GLY A 237 -6.03 36.11 -4.12
C GLY A 237 -4.81 35.79 -3.25
N ASP A 238 -3.92 36.76 -3.05
CA ASP A 238 -2.76 36.63 -2.15
C ASP A 238 -3.22 36.48 -0.68
N GLU A 239 -2.58 35.63 0.12
CA GLU A 239 -2.85 35.52 1.57
C GLU A 239 -2.48 36.80 2.32
N GLN A 240 -1.57 37.62 1.78
CA GLN A 240 -1.18 38.93 2.31
C GLN A 240 -2.05 40.08 1.78
N ALA A 241 -3.00 39.79 0.87
CA ALA A 241 -4.00 40.79 0.52
C ALA A 241 -4.85 41.05 1.77
N THR A 242 -4.81 42.28 2.28
CA THR A 242 -5.57 42.72 3.46
C THR A 242 -7.08 42.55 3.28
N GLU A 243 -7.55 42.37 2.05
CA GLU A 243 -8.97 42.31 1.71
C GLU A 243 -9.28 41.12 0.78
N PRO A 244 -10.33 40.32 1.08
CA PRO A 244 -10.79 39.25 0.19
C PRO A 244 -11.30 39.88 -1.11
N LEU A 245 -10.71 39.51 -2.25
CA LEU A 245 -10.99 40.03 -3.60
C LEU A 245 -12.43 39.81 -4.10
N VAL A 246 -13.32 39.24 -3.27
CA VAL A 246 -14.77 39.31 -3.47
C VAL A 246 -15.23 40.72 -3.10
N LEU A 247 -14.77 41.72 -3.86
CA LEU A 247 -15.08 43.14 -3.81
C LEU A 247 -16.57 43.46 -4.01
N GLY A 248 -17.46 42.45 -3.98
CA GLY A 248 -18.89 42.64 -4.23
C GLY A 248 -19.51 43.68 -3.30
N ASN A 249 -19.21 43.62 -2.00
CA ASN A 249 -19.80 44.55 -1.03
C ASN A 249 -19.16 45.93 -1.07
N GLU A 250 -17.84 46.03 -1.19
CA GLU A 250 -17.15 47.32 -1.29
C GLU A 250 -17.43 48.03 -2.62
N LEU A 251 -17.44 47.31 -3.73
CA LEU A 251 -17.86 47.86 -5.02
C LEU A 251 -19.32 48.30 -4.96
N ALA A 252 -20.21 47.50 -4.36
CA ALA A 252 -21.61 47.90 -4.19
C ALA A 252 -21.75 49.13 -3.29
N GLN A 253 -20.94 49.26 -2.23
CA GLN A 253 -20.91 50.45 -1.38
C GLN A 253 -20.36 51.67 -2.12
N LEU A 254 -19.26 51.52 -2.86
CA LEU A 254 -18.69 52.58 -3.70
C LEU A 254 -19.69 53.04 -4.78
N MET A 255 -20.41 52.12 -5.40
CA MET A 255 -21.48 52.43 -6.35
C MET A 255 -22.64 53.17 -5.68
N LEU A 256 -22.99 52.81 -4.44
CA LEU A 256 -24.01 53.51 -3.66
C LEU A 256 -23.57 54.94 -3.32
N ASP A 257 -22.32 55.12 -2.90
CA ASP A 257 -21.74 56.42 -2.57
C ASP A 257 -21.66 57.31 -3.84
N PHE A 258 -21.22 56.74 -4.96
CA PHE A 258 -21.21 57.42 -6.27
C PHE A 258 -22.60 57.89 -6.69
N LEU A 259 -23.61 57.01 -6.64
CA LEU A 259 -25.00 57.38 -6.96
C LEU A 259 -25.54 58.45 -6.01
N THR A 260 -25.13 58.40 -4.74
CA THR A 260 -25.49 59.41 -3.74
C THR A 260 -24.89 60.77 -4.08
N GLU A 261 -23.64 60.84 -4.51
CA GLU A 261 -23.04 62.10 -4.98
C GLU A 261 -23.68 62.59 -6.29
N CYS A 262 -23.96 61.71 -7.25
CA CYS A 262 -24.69 62.08 -8.47
C CYS A 262 -26.09 62.64 -8.17
N SER A 263 -26.75 62.16 -7.12
CA SER A 263 -28.08 62.63 -6.70
C SER A 263 -28.11 64.10 -6.22
N LYS A 264 -26.93 64.66 -5.89
CA LYS A 264 -26.79 66.06 -5.44
C LYS A 264 -26.60 67.03 -6.61
N ILE A 265 -26.37 66.55 -7.82
CA ILE A 265 -26.16 67.40 -8.99
C ILE A 265 -27.47 68.11 -9.34
N MET A 266 -27.43 69.43 -9.53
CA MET A 266 -28.57 70.20 -10.04
C MET A 266 -28.24 70.76 -11.43
N THR A 267 -29.21 70.71 -12.34
CA THR A 267 -29.11 71.25 -13.69
C THR A 267 -29.73 72.65 -13.75
N PRO A 268 -29.04 73.67 -14.28
CA PRO A 268 -29.61 75.01 -14.44
C PRO A 268 -30.63 75.02 -15.59
N THR A 269 -31.80 75.61 -15.34
CA THR A 269 -32.86 75.81 -16.33
C THR A 269 -33.32 77.27 -16.32
N LEU A 270 -34.08 77.68 -17.35
CA LEU A 270 -34.68 79.03 -17.44
C LEU A 270 -35.62 79.37 -16.26
N MET A 271 -36.09 78.37 -15.50
CA MET A 271 -36.97 78.53 -14.34
C MET A 271 -36.28 78.29 -12.98
N GLY A 272 -34.95 78.15 -12.97
CA GLY A 272 -34.16 77.82 -11.77
C GLY A 272 -33.43 76.48 -11.89
N THR A 273 -32.81 76.01 -10.81
CA THR A 273 -32.10 74.73 -10.81
C THR A 273 -33.08 73.56 -10.62
N MET A 274 -32.96 72.51 -11.44
CA MET A 274 -33.81 71.32 -11.38
C MET A 274 -32.95 70.05 -11.29
N GLN A 275 -33.50 69.02 -10.65
CA GLN A 275 -32.91 67.68 -10.62
C GLN A 275 -32.75 67.11 -12.04
N PRO A 276 -31.74 66.27 -12.30
CA PRO A 276 -31.53 65.64 -13.60
C PRO A 276 -32.73 64.78 -14.03
N LEU A 277 -33.06 64.78 -15.32
CA LEU A 277 -34.18 64.01 -15.90
C LEU A 277 -34.12 62.50 -15.60
N ASN A 278 -32.92 61.95 -15.45
CA ASN A 278 -32.67 60.54 -15.14
C ASN A 278 -32.67 60.20 -13.64
N PHE A 279 -32.95 61.16 -12.75
CA PHE A 279 -32.93 60.95 -11.30
C PHE A 279 -33.79 59.77 -10.80
N PRO A 280 -35.00 59.49 -11.34
CA PRO A 280 -35.77 58.31 -10.96
C PRO A 280 -35.03 56.98 -11.19
N ASN A 281 -34.14 56.91 -12.18
CA ASN A 281 -33.33 55.73 -12.45
C ASN A 281 -32.29 55.50 -11.33
N PHE A 282 -31.75 56.56 -10.73
CA PHE A 282 -30.80 56.46 -9.61
C PHE A 282 -31.47 55.89 -8.36
N ILE A 283 -32.72 56.26 -8.08
CA ILE A 283 -33.49 55.68 -6.96
C ILE A 283 -33.67 54.17 -7.15
N SER A 284 -34.01 53.75 -8.37
CA SER A 284 -34.15 52.33 -8.73
C SER A 284 -32.83 51.56 -8.58
N LEU A 285 -31.72 52.12 -9.08
CA LEU A 285 -30.37 51.54 -8.95
C LEU A 285 -29.93 51.44 -7.48
N THR A 286 -30.13 52.50 -6.69
CA THR A 286 -29.85 52.52 -5.24
C THR A 286 -30.63 51.42 -4.50
N SER A 287 -31.90 51.21 -4.85
CA SER A 287 -32.69 50.12 -4.27
C SER A 287 -32.12 48.73 -4.60
N ARG A 288 -31.71 48.51 -5.86
CA ARG A 288 -31.09 47.24 -6.30
C ARG A 288 -29.75 46.99 -5.60
N ILE A 289 -28.93 48.01 -5.43
CA ILE A 289 -27.64 47.93 -4.73
C ILE A 289 -27.84 47.64 -3.24
N ARG A 290 -28.78 48.32 -2.58
CA ARG A 290 -29.13 48.03 -1.18
C ARG A 290 -29.66 46.61 -0.99
N LYS A 291 -30.47 46.10 -1.95
CA LYS A 291 -30.93 44.71 -1.95
C LYS A 291 -29.76 43.73 -2.11
N PHE A 292 -28.77 44.06 -2.93
CA PHE A 292 -27.55 43.26 -3.07
C PHE A 292 -26.74 43.24 -1.77
N LEU A 293 -26.49 44.42 -1.17
CA LEU A 293 -25.79 44.55 0.13
C LEU A 293 -26.53 43.87 1.30
N SER A 294 -27.87 43.78 1.24
CA SER A 294 -28.68 43.09 2.26
C SER A 294 -28.61 41.56 2.16
N LYS A 295 -28.17 41.01 1.03
CA LYS A 295 -27.95 39.57 0.89
C LYS A 295 -26.63 39.26 1.56
N THR A 296 -26.67 38.67 2.75
CA THR A 296 -25.49 37.98 3.25
C THR A 296 -25.16 36.87 2.24
N SER A 297 -23.94 36.90 1.69
CA SER A 297 -23.45 35.87 0.77
C SER A 297 -23.20 34.58 1.55
N TYR A 298 -24.29 33.94 1.95
CA TYR A 298 -24.34 32.55 2.37
C TYR A 298 -25.22 31.86 1.35
N THR A 299 -24.60 31.19 0.38
CA THR A 299 -25.21 29.97 -0.15
C THR A 299 -25.54 29.11 1.07
N LYS A 300 -26.85 28.88 1.29
CA LYS A 300 -27.35 27.93 2.28
C LYS A 300 -26.68 26.58 2.13
#